data_AF-A0A382W0H0-F1
#
_entry.id   AF-A0A382W0H0-F1
#
_cell.length_a   1.000
_cell.length_b   1.000
_cell.length_c   1.000
_cell.angle_alpha   90.00
_cell.angle_beta   90.00
_cell.angle_gamma   90.00
#
_symmetry.space_group_name_H-M   'P 1'
#
loop_
_entity.id
_entity.type
_entity.pdbx_description
1 polymer ?
#
loop_
_entity_poly.entity_id
_entity_poly.type
_entity_poly.pdbx_seq_one_letter_code
_entity_poly.pdbx_strand_id
1 'polypeptide(L)'
;MEKKAASCRLCPYLADQPAVLSSANGSLNARIVFVAEAPGRFGAGRTGVPFQGDRSGDNFEILLKHTGLTRSEVFITNAVLCNPLENGNNRRPITGEIKNCSSFLKETLGIIRPRVVVTLGIVALQSLN
;
A
#
# COMPACT_ATOMS: atom_id res chain seq x y z
N MET A 1 -13.32 5.92 1.59
CA MET A 1 -11.87 6.12 1.79
C MET A 1 -11.15 6.60 0.54
N GLU A 2 -11.30 5.94 -0.61
CA GLU A 2 -10.60 6.29 -1.86
C GLU A 2 -10.60 7.79 -2.20
N LYS A 3 -11.77 8.44 -2.30
CA LYS A 3 -11.86 9.88 -2.57
C LYS A 3 -11.10 10.75 -1.55
N LYS A 4 -11.12 10.36 -0.27
CA LYS A 4 -10.42 11.05 0.83
C LYS A 4 -8.90 10.86 0.75
N ALA A 5 -8.43 9.69 0.32
CA ALA A 5 -7.02 9.43 0.08
C ALA A 5 -6.50 10.21 -1.14
N ALA A 6 -7.27 10.21 -2.24
CA ALA A 6 -6.92 10.93 -3.47
C ALA A 6 -6.82 12.46 -3.28
N SER A 7 -7.65 13.04 -2.39
CA SER A 7 -7.61 14.46 -2.06
C SER A 7 -6.67 14.82 -0.89
N CYS A 8 -5.97 13.84 -0.31
CA CYS A 8 -5.07 14.08 0.81
C CYS A 8 -3.88 14.97 0.38
N ARG A 9 -3.52 15.94 1.23
CA ARG A 9 -2.41 16.89 1.03
C ARG A 9 -1.53 17.06 2.27
N LEU A 10 -1.60 16.14 3.23
CA LEU A 10 -0.88 16.25 4.51
C LEU A 10 0.64 16.17 4.39
N CYS A 11 1.16 15.63 3.28
CA CYS A 11 2.60 15.49 3.02
C CYS A 11 2.97 16.38 1.81
N PRO A 12 3.63 17.53 2.01
CA PRO A 12 3.95 18.46 0.92
C PRO A 12 4.71 17.80 -0.26
N TYR A 13 5.70 16.95 0.03
CA TYR A 13 6.50 16.26 -0.99
C TYR A 13 5.77 15.12 -1.72
N LEU A 14 4.59 14.71 -1.24
CA LEU A 14 3.79 13.64 -1.85
C LEU A 14 2.46 14.16 -2.41
N ALA A 15 2.17 15.46 -2.24
CA ALA A 15 0.86 16.06 -2.50
C ALA A 15 0.38 15.88 -3.96
N ASP A 16 1.32 15.82 -4.90
CA ASP A 16 1.05 15.65 -6.33
C ASP A 16 1.11 14.18 -6.79
N GLN A 17 1.47 13.26 -5.91
CA GLN A 17 1.53 11.83 -6.21
C GLN A 17 0.16 11.17 -6.00
N PRO A 18 -0.29 10.30 -6.91
CA PRO A 18 -1.56 9.61 -6.74
C PRO A 18 -1.49 8.67 -5.53
N ALA A 19 -2.55 8.66 -4.72
CA ALA A 19 -2.72 7.71 -3.64
C ALA A 19 -3.21 6.35 -4.20
N VAL A 20 -2.49 5.27 -3.88
CA VAL A 20 -2.82 3.90 -4.29
C VAL A 20 -3.77 3.27 -3.27
N LEU A 21 -5.04 3.63 -3.37
CA LEU A 21 -6.13 3.05 -2.57
C LEU A 21 -7.45 3.08 -3.35
N SER A 22 -7.83 1.96 -3.95
CA SER A 22 -9.08 1.77 -4.68
C SER A 22 -9.60 0.33 -4.57
N SER A 23 -10.60 -0.03 -5.37
CA SER A 23 -11.02 -1.44 -5.51
C SER A 23 -9.91 -2.35 -6.06
N ALA A 24 -8.87 -1.81 -6.71
CA ALA A 24 -7.73 -2.58 -7.19
C ALA A 24 -6.84 -3.14 -6.06
N ASN A 25 -7.03 -2.66 -4.83
CA ASN A 25 -6.33 -3.17 -3.65
C ASN A 25 -6.85 -4.54 -3.19
N GLY A 26 -8.03 -4.97 -3.66
CA GLY A 26 -8.59 -6.29 -3.35
C GLY A 26 -9.92 -6.23 -2.61
N SER A 27 -10.33 -7.36 -2.04
CA SER A 27 -11.65 -7.51 -1.42
C SER A 27 -11.73 -6.86 -0.05
N LEU A 28 -12.81 -6.12 0.21
CA LEU A 28 -13.10 -5.60 1.56
C LEU A 28 -13.50 -6.72 2.55
N ASN A 29 -13.78 -7.93 2.06
CA ASN A 29 -14.04 -9.12 2.88
C ASN A 29 -12.81 -10.03 3.00
N ALA A 30 -11.62 -9.54 2.62
CA ALA A 30 -10.38 -10.31 2.65
C ALA A 30 -10.05 -10.77 4.08
N ARG A 31 -9.65 -12.04 4.23
CA ARG A 31 -9.20 -12.58 5.52
C ARG A 31 -7.73 -12.27 5.80
N ILE A 32 -6.97 -11.92 4.76
CA ILE A 32 -5.54 -11.61 4.81
C ILE A 32 -5.33 -10.23 4.20
N VAL A 33 -4.66 -9.35 4.93
CA VAL A 33 -4.18 -8.06 4.42
C VAL A 33 -2.66 -8.08 4.34
N PHE A 34 -2.10 -7.75 3.18
CA PHE A 34 -0.68 -7.48 3.01
C PHE A 34 -0.43 -5.97 3.12
N VAL A 35 0.53 -5.57 3.94
CA VAL A 35 0.96 -4.18 4.10
C VAL A 35 2.42 -4.07 3.67
N ALA A 36 2.70 -3.25 2.67
CA ALA A 36 4.06 -2.92 2.23
C ALA A 36 4.46 -1.48 2.60
N GLU A 37 5.65 -1.06 2.18
CA GLU A 37 6.20 0.25 2.53
C GLU A 37 5.45 1.41 1.83
N ALA A 38 5.54 1.46 0.50
CA ALA A 38 4.93 2.48 -0.34
C ALA A 38 4.87 2.02 -1.81
N PRO A 39 4.06 2.66 -2.67
CA PRO A 39 4.10 2.43 -4.11
C PRO A 39 5.50 2.69 -4.69
N GLY A 40 5.92 1.85 -5.65
CA GLY A 40 7.13 2.07 -6.43
C GLY A 40 6.88 2.88 -7.71
N ARG A 41 7.87 3.66 -8.15
CA ARG A 41 7.79 4.57 -9.32
C ARG A 41 7.37 3.90 -10.63
N PHE A 42 7.86 2.69 -10.90
CA PHE A 42 7.55 1.95 -12.12
C PHE A 42 6.34 1.03 -11.96
N GLY A 43 6.02 0.69 -10.71
CA GLY A 43 4.89 -0.16 -10.36
C GLY A 43 3.66 0.66 -9.97
N ALA A 44 3.19 0.44 -8.74
CA ALA A 44 1.93 0.97 -8.24
C ALA A 44 1.79 2.50 -8.30
N GLY A 45 2.89 3.26 -8.25
CA GLY A 45 2.85 4.73 -8.41
C GLY A 45 2.36 5.16 -9.80
N ARG A 46 2.59 4.33 -10.82
CA ARG A 46 2.13 4.55 -12.20
C ARG A 46 0.83 3.81 -12.50
N THR A 47 0.70 2.56 -12.04
CA THR A 47 -0.44 1.69 -12.39
C THR A 47 -1.67 1.94 -11.53
N GLY A 48 -1.49 2.50 -10.32
CA GLY A 48 -2.57 2.59 -9.32
C GLY A 48 -2.95 1.24 -8.71
N VAL A 49 -2.23 0.16 -9.02
CA VAL A 49 -2.49 -1.19 -8.52
C VAL A 49 -1.31 -1.66 -7.67
N PRO A 50 -1.52 -1.98 -6.37
CA PRO A 50 -0.44 -2.46 -5.50
C PRO A 50 0.27 -3.70 -6.07
N PHE A 51 1.60 -3.73 -6.00
CA PHE A 51 2.42 -4.84 -6.51
C PHE A 51 2.09 -5.20 -7.98
N GLN A 52 2.01 -4.22 -8.87
CA GLN A 52 1.86 -4.42 -10.31
C GLN A 52 2.82 -3.51 -11.08
N GLY A 53 3.45 -4.04 -12.14
CA GLY A 53 4.19 -3.25 -13.12
C GLY A 53 5.67 -3.04 -12.81
N ASP A 54 6.19 -3.67 -11.75
CA ASP A 54 7.61 -3.73 -11.43
C ASP A 54 8.01 -5.12 -10.92
N ARG A 55 9.34 -5.33 -10.77
CA ARG A 55 9.92 -6.61 -10.33
C ARG A 55 9.39 -7.09 -8.97
N SER A 56 9.06 -6.16 -8.07
CA SER A 56 8.49 -6.52 -6.77
C SER A 56 7.08 -7.06 -6.94
N GLY A 57 6.29 -6.46 -7.83
CA GLY A 57 4.98 -6.95 -8.23
C GLY A 57 5.02 -8.36 -8.83
N ASP A 58 5.95 -8.58 -9.77
CA ASP A 58 6.11 -9.89 -10.42
C ASP A 58 6.47 -10.99 -9.38
N ASN A 59 7.39 -10.68 -8.47
CA ASN A 59 7.75 -11.59 -7.38
C ASN A 59 6.59 -11.85 -6.43
N PHE A 60 5.82 -10.81 -6.08
CA PHE A 60 4.65 -10.95 -5.21
C PHE A 60 3.60 -11.88 -5.84
N GLU A 61 3.32 -11.74 -7.14
CA GLU A 61 2.34 -12.59 -7.82
C GLU A 61 2.78 -14.05 -7.86
N ILE A 62 4.06 -14.32 -8.12
CA ILE A 62 4.64 -15.68 -8.07
C ILE A 62 4.47 -16.28 -6.67
N LEU A 63 4.81 -15.53 -5.63
CA LEU A 63 4.71 -16.00 -4.24
C LEU A 63 3.26 -16.20 -3.81
N LEU A 64 2.36 -15.28 -4.17
CA LEU A 64 0.94 -15.40 -3.88
C LEU A 64 0.38 -16.68 -4.51
N LYS A 65 0.71 -16.95 -5.78
CA LYS A 65 0.32 -18.18 -6.46
C LYS A 65 0.81 -19.44 -5.75
N HIS A 66 2.04 -19.46 -5.23
CA HIS A 66 2.56 -20.61 -4.47
C HIS A 66 1.81 -20.87 -3.16
N THR A 67 1.13 -19.86 -2.59
CA THR A 67 0.26 -20.05 -1.42
C THR A 67 -1.13 -20.60 -1.78
N GLY A 68 -1.46 -20.69 -3.07
CA GLY A 68 -2.80 -21.03 -3.55
C GLY A 68 -3.84 -19.91 -3.41
N LEU A 69 -3.40 -18.70 -3.02
CA LEU A 69 -4.26 -17.52 -2.90
C LEU A 69 -4.35 -16.76 -4.22
N THR A 70 -5.45 -16.05 -4.39
CA THR A 70 -5.68 -15.10 -5.50
C THR A 70 -5.83 -13.68 -4.99
N ARG A 71 -5.65 -12.69 -5.88
CA ARG A 71 -5.81 -11.26 -5.54
C ARG A 71 -7.22 -10.91 -5.07
N SER A 72 -8.25 -11.67 -5.43
CA SER A 72 -9.63 -11.47 -4.97
C SER A 72 -9.87 -11.96 -3.54
N GLU A 73 -8.98 -12.80 -3.00
CA GLU A 73 -9.10 -13.35 -1.63
C GLU A 73 -8.32 -12.54 -0.59
N VAL A 74 -7.47 -11.63 -1.05
CA VAL A 74 -6.58 -10.83 -0.22
C VAL A 74 -6.84 -9.35 -0.43
N PHE A 75 -6.33 -8.53 0.49
CA PHE A 75 -6.26 -7.09 0.29
C PHE A 75 -4.80 -6.65 0.45
N ILE A 76 -4.36 -5.72 -0.39
CA ILE A 76 -2.96 -5.30 -0.47
C ILE A 76 -2.92 -3.78 -0.34
N THR A 77 -2.14 -3.28 0.61
CA THR A 77 -2.00 -1.85 0.86
C THR A 77 -0.58 -1.50 1.29
N ASN A 78 -0.34 -0.22 1.57
CA ASN A 78 0.96 0.31 1.96
C ASN A 78 0.86 1.15 3.24
N ALA A 79 1.97 1.26 3.96
CA ALA A 79 2.13 2.18 5.08
C ALA A 79 1.98 3.64 4.64
N VAL A 80 2.49 3.99 3.45
CA VAL A 80 2.26 5.28 2.78
C VAL A 80 1.62 5.04 1.43
N LEU A 81 0.49 5.70 1.14
CA LEU A 81 -0.30 5.46 -0.07
C LEU A 81 0.25 6.12 -1.33
N CYS A 82 1.17 7.08 -1.21
CA CYS A 82 1.79 7.81 -2.33
C CYS A 82 3.25 7.36 -2.52
N ASN A 83 3.79 7.42 -3.75
CA ASN A 83 5.19 7.05 -4.02
C ASN A 83 6.16 8.15 -3.52
N PRO A 84 7.03 7.87 -2.53
CA PRO A 84 8.01 8.84 -2.07
C PRO A 84 9.21 8.85 -3.02
N LEU A 85 9.39 9.97 -3.70
CA LEU A 85 10.49 10.19 -4.64
C LEU A 85 11.52 11.16 -4.09
N GLU A 86 12.79 10.91 -4.41
CA GLU A 86 13.91 11.82 -4.22
C GLU A 86 14.81 11.72 -5.45
N ASN A 87 15.03 12.85 -6.13
CA ASN A 87 15.81 12.91 -7.37
C ASN A 87 15.36 11.86 -8.41
N GLY A 88 14.04 11.65 -8.52
CA GLY A 88 13.43 10.69 -9.44
C GLY A 88 13.52 9.21 -9.03
N ASN A 89 14.12 8.90 -7.87
CA ASN A 89 14.25 7.54 -7.35
C ASN A 89 13.31 7.30 -6.17
N ASN A 90 12.89 6.04 -5.98
CA ASN A 90 12.17 5.66 -4.77
C ASN A 90 13.06 5.94 -3.56
N ARG A 91 12.48 6.56 -2.53
CA ARG A 91 13.09 6.66 -1.21
C ARG A 91 12.17 6.04 -0.17
N ARG A 92 12.73 5.71 0.99
CA ARG A 92 11.95 5.33 2.16
C ARG A 92 11.06 6.51 2.60
N PRO A 93 9.80 6.28 2.98
CA PRO A 93 9.00 7.33 3.59
C PRO A 93 9.57 7.75 4.94
N ILE A 94 9.51 9.04 5.25
CA ILE A 94 9.94 9.57 6.55
C ILE A 94 8.84 9.34 7.59
N THR A 95 9.21 9.42 8.89
CA THR A 95 8.28 9.21 10.00
C THR A 95 7.02 10.07 9.92
N GLY A 96 7.15 11.33 9.47
CA GLY A 96 6.00 12.22 9.27
C GLY A 96 5.01 11.72 8.22
N GLU A 97 5.50 11.15 7.12
CA GLU A 97 4.66 10.60 6.05
C GLU A 97 3.91 9.35 6.50
N ILE A 98 4.60 8.46 7.22
CA ILE A 98 3.99 7.28 7.83
C ILE A 98 2.91 7.69 8.82
N LYS A 99 3.21 8.65 9.72
CA LYS A 99 2.26 9.17 10.70
C LYS A 99 1.02 9.78 10.04
N ASN A 100 1.20 10.59 9.01
CA ASN A 100 0.09 11.22 8.29
C ASN A 100 -0.80 10.18 7.58
N CYS A 101 -0.21 9.11 7.06
CA CYS A 101 -0.95 8.06 6.35
C CYS A 101 -1.56 7.00 7.27
N SER A 102 -1.09 6.89 8.53
CA SER A 102 -1.55 5.89 9.50
C SER A 102 -3.07 5.82 9.69
N SER A 103 -3.76 6.97 9.59
CA SER A 103 -5.22 7.02 9.71
C SER A 103 -5.93 6.23 8.62
N PHE A 104 -5.42 6.25 7.37
CA PHE A 104 -5.96 5.45 6.27
C PHE A 104 -5.71 3.96 6.47
N LEU A 105 -4.52 3.58 6.95
CA LEU A 105 -4.20 2.19 7.23
C LEU A 105 -5.11 1.65 8.35
N LYS A 106 -5.26 2.40 9.44
CA LYS A 106 -6.15 2.04 10.55
C LYS A 106 -7.61 1.92 10.12
N GLU A 107 -8.11 2.87 9.32
CA GLU A 107 -9.48 2.85 8.79
C GLU A 107 -9.68 1.64 7.85
N THR A 108 -8.69 1.35 6.99
CA THR A 108 -8.69 0.19 6.08
C THR A 108 -8.76 -1.12 6.86
N LEU A 109 -7.90 -1.31 7.85
CA LEU A 109 -7.92 -2.52 8.70
C LEU A 109 -9.19 -2.62 9.55
N GLY A 110 -9.72 -1.49 10.01
CA GLY A 110 -10.97 -1.44 10.78
C GLY A 110 -12.22 -1.81 9.97
N ILE A 111 -12.20 -1.55 8.66
CA ILE A 111 -13.24 -1.94 7.71
C ILE A 111 -13.12 -3.41 7.34
N ILE A 112 -11.93 -3.86 6.94
CA ILE A 112 -11.71 -5.23 6.46
C ILE A 112 -11.79 -6.25 7.60
N ARG A 113 -11.31 -5.87 8.80
CA ARG A 113 -11.20 -6.74 9.98
C ARG A 113 -10.55 -8.09 9.62
N PRO A 114 -9.33 -8.07 9.04
CA PRO A 114 -8.68 -9.29 8.59
C PRO A 114 -8.34 -10.19 9.78
N ARG A 115 -8.24 -11.50 9.52
CA ARG A 115 -7.73 -12.47 10.50
C ARG A 115 -6.21 -12.42 10.62
N VAL A 116 -5.53 -12.06 9.53
CA VAL A 116 -4.07 -11.99 9.45
C VAL A 116 -3.66 -10.72 8.74
N VAL A 117 -2.67 -10.03 9.30
CA VAL A 117 -1.96 -8.92 8.63
C VAL A 117 -0.52 -9.36 8.38
N VAL A 118 -0.10 -9.35 7.12
CA VAL A 118 1.25 -9.72 6.68
C VAL A 118 2.03 -8.45 6.35
N THR A 119 3.08 -8.17 7.11
CA THR A 119 3.93 -6.99 6.90
C THR A 119 5.10 -7.35 5.99
N LEU A 120 5.24 -6.63 4.88
CA LEU A 120 6.32 -6.80 3.91
C LEU A 120 7.43 -5.78 4.20
N GLY A 121 8.24 -6.09 5.21
CA GLY A 121 9.37 -5.27 5.65
C GLY A 121 9.11 -4.42 6.90
N ILE A 122 10.17 -3.76 7.38
CA ILE A 122 10.17 -3.09 8.68
C ILE A 122 9.25 -1.86 8.75
N VAL A 123 9.14 -1.10 7.66
CA VAL A 123 8.29 0.11 7.64
C VAL A 123 6.81 -0.26 7.78
N ALA A 124 6.37 -1.32 7.09
CA ALA A 124 5.02 -1.84 7.22
C ALA A 124 4.72 -2.33 8.64
N LEU A 125 5.69 -3.00 9.29
CA LEU A 125 5.54 -3.42 10.68
C LEU A 125 5.43 -2.22 11.62
N GLN A 126 6.30 -1.22 11.46
CA GLN A 126 6.31 -0.02 12.29
C GLN A 126 5.05 0.83 12.13
N SER A 127 4.41 0.82 10.95
CA SER A 127 3.20 1.60 10.71
C SER A 127 1.94 1.03 11.37
N LEU A 128 2.00 -0.17 11.93
CA LEU A 128 0.89 -0.83 12.63
C LEU A 128 0.83 -0.53 14.13
N ASN A 129 1.87 0.12 14.69
CA ASN A 129 1.96 0.47 16.10
C ASN A 129 1.33 1.83 16.41
#